data_AF-A0A6J4QF69-F1
#
_entry.id   AF-A0A6J4QF69-F1
#
_cell.length_a   1.000
_cell.length_b   1.000
_cell.length_c   1.000
_cell.angle_alpha   90.00
_cell.angle_beta   90.00
_cell.angle_gamma   90.00
#
_symmetry.space_group_name_H-M   'P 1'
#
loop_
_entity.id
_entity.type
_entity.pdbx_description
1 polymer ?
#
loop_
_entity_poly.entity_id
_entity_poly.type
_entity_poly.pdbx_seq_one_letter_code
_entity_poly.pdbx_strand_id
1 'polypeptide(L)'
;MGRVGPNHVTCPVCGYAFRDAQAGNYVTVGREADFCPKIPGRPSDGARLIRSSITMCPACSFAAGEDFADLFLSFDERHDVEERLKEDGLLRVFRSAAPPWLAFHAAETCGKARGATSRELGDLCLRASWVCRKERERPFESTFQLRAVRHFLRSLQDENLVGRELSVTTYLVGELNRRLGNHREALNWYVNAGRTTEGDPRIAWLDRLIDKQRKLAEEQAA
;
A
#
# COMPACT_ATOMS: atom_id res chain seq x y z
N MET A 1 -10.46 -22.89 -30.24
CA MET A 1 -9.97 -21.69 -29.53
C MET A 1 -11.19 -20.92 -29.03
N GLY A 2 -11.58 -21.13 -27.76
CA GLY A 2 -12.79 -20.53 -27.18
C GLY A 2 -12.56 -19.06 -26.87
N ARG A 3 -13.49 -18.21 -27.29
CA ARG A 3 -13.47 -16.76 -27.02
C ARG A 3 -13.54 -16.53 -25.51
N VAL A 4 -12.51 -15.90 -24.96
CA VAL A 4 -12.40 -15.51 -23.56
C VAL A 4 -13.34 -14.33 -23.31
N GLY A 5 -14.31 -14.49 -22.41
CA GLY A 5 -15.25 -13.42 -22.04
C GLY A 5 -14.56 -12.28 -21.26
N PRO A 6 -15.17 -11.09 -21.19
CA PRO A 6 -14.50 -9.79 -20.98
C PRO A 6 -13.77 -9.55 -19.64
N ASN A 7 -13.77 -10.50 -18.70
CA ASN A 7 -13.21 -10.33 -17.35
C ASN A 7 -12.26 -11.47 -16.92
N HIS A 8 -11.70 -12.24 -17.86
CA HIS A 8 -10.69 -13.25 -17.51
C HIS A 8 -9.29 -12.69 -17.69
N VAL A 9 -8.45 -12.99 -16.72
CA VAL A 9 -7.06 -12.56 -16.64
C VAL A 9 -6.19 -13.82 -16.57
N THR A 10 -5.05 -13.80 -17.27
CA THR A 10 -4.08 -14.91 -17.26
C THR A 10 -2.88 -14.51 -16.42
N CYS A 11 -2.49 -15.34 -15.46
CA CYS A 11 -1.32 -15.07 -14.64
C CYS A 11 -0.02 -15.10 -15.46
N PRO A 12 0.82 -14.05 -15.45
CA PRO A 12 2.08 -14.02 -16.21
C PRO A 12 3.13 -14.98 -15.62
N VAL A 13 2.94 -15.42 -14.37
CA VAL A 13 3.82 -16.36 -13.69
C VAL A 13 3.41 -17.82 -13.97
N CYS A 14 2.19 -18.23 -13.66
CA CYS A 14 1.81 -19.65 -13.77
C CYS A 14 0.89 -19.99 -14.94
N GLY A 15 0.45 -19.00 -15.73
CA GLY A 15 -0.47 -19.20 -16.86
C GLY A 15 -1.91 -19.54 -16.46
N TYR A 16 -2.25 -19.56 -15.17
CA TYR A 16 -3.61 -19.84 -14.71
C TYR A 16 -4.56 -18.71 -15.13
N ALA A 17 -5.65 -19.07 -15.81
CA ALA A 17 -6.70 -18.15 -16.22
C ALA A 17 -7.83 -18.13 -15.19
N PHE A 18 -8.20 -16.94 -14.71
CA PHE A 18 -9.24 -16.76 -13.70
C PHE A 18 -10.02 -15.47 -13.93
N ARG A 19 -11.16 -15.32 -13.26
CA ARG A 19 -11.93 -14.07 -13.30
C ARG A 19 -11.40 -13.12 -12.25
N ASP A 20 -11.07 -11.91 -12.66
CA ASP A 20 -10.69 -10.86 -11.72
C ASP A 20 -11.88 -9.93 -11.45
N ALA A 21 -12.01 -9.53 -10.19
CA ALA A 21 -12.99 -8.54 -9.78
C ALA A 21 -12.38 -7.14 -10.01
N GLN A 22 -12.42 -6.70 -11.26
CA GLN A 22 -11.91 -5.39 -11.68
C GLN A 22 -12.39 -4.27 -10.74
N ALA A 23 -11.47 -3.36 -10.42
CA ALA A 23 -11.77 -2.21 -9.58
C ALA A 23 -12.87 -1.36 -10.24
N GLY A 24 -14.04 -1.30 -9.61
CA GLY A 24 -15.06 -0.33 -9.98
C GLY A 24 -14.61 1.08 -9.55
N ASN A 25 -14.96 2.09 -10.34
CA ASN A 25 -14.83 3.47 -9.90
C ASN A 25 -15.61 3.68 -8.59
N TYR A 26 -15.00 4.36 -7.63
CA TYR A 26 -15.65 4.68 -6.37
C TYR A 26 -15.57 6.17 -6.06
N VAL A 27 -16.64 6.70 -5.46
CA VAL A 27 -16.70 8.09 -5.02
C VAL A 27 -16.02 8.21 -3.66
N THR A 28 -15.16 9.21 -3.49
CA THR A 28 -14.56 9.55 -2.20
C THR A 28 -15.13 10.88 -1.69
N VAL A 29 -15.51 10.92 -0.42
CA VAL A 29 -15.99 12.16 0.26
C VAL A 29 -14.90 12.87 1.06
N GLY A 30 -13.64 12.46 0.86
CA GLY A 30 -12.47 13.00 1.54
C GLY A 30 -11.45 11.91 1.84
N ARG A 31 -10.46 12.26 2.67
CA ARG A 31 -9.40 11.35 3.10
C ARG A 31 -9.21 11.43 4.62
N GLU A 32 -8.72 10.35 5.20
CA GLU A 32 -8.16 10.35 6.55
C GLU A 32 -6.76 10.98 6.54
N ALA A 33 -6.17 11.19 7.71
CA ALA A 33 -4.89 11.87 7.85
C ALA A 33 -3.72 11.09 7.22
N ASP A 34 -3.82 9.76 7.07
CA ASP A 34 -2.85 8.91 6.34
C ASP A 34 -3.24 8.71 4.87
N PHE A 35 -4.08 9.59 4.33
CA PHE A 35 -4.59 9.58 2.96
C PHE A 35 -5.53 8.43 2.59
N CYS A 36 -5.92 7.58 3.55
CA CYS A 36 -6.96 6.57 3.33
C CYS A 36 -8.24 7.23 2.80
N PRO A 37 -8.78 6.79 1.64
CA PRO A 37 -10.00 7.36 1.09
C PRO A 37 -11.20 7.06 1.99
N LYS A 38 -12.02 8.11 2.23
CA LYS A 38 -13.32 7.98 2.87
C LYS A 38 -14.34 7.63 1.78
N ILE A 39 -14.66 6.34 1.72
CA ILE A 39 -15.65 5.78 0.80
C ILE A 39 -16.99 5.68 1.54
N PRO A 40 -18.08 6.29 1.04
CA PRO A 40 -19.41 6.18 1.64
C PRO A 40 -19.89 4.72 1.74
N GLY A 41 -20.72 4.43 2.72
CA GLY A 41 -21.28 3.10 2.96
C GLY A 41 -20.55 2.33 4.05
N ARG A 42 -20.60 0.99 4.00
CA ARG A 42 -20.01 0.14 5.04
C ARG A 42 -18.49 0.15 4.92
N PRO A 43 -17.74 0.13 6.04
CA PRO A 43 -16.28 0.03 6.00
C PRO A 43 -15.76 -1.14 5.15
N SER A 44 -16.41 -2.31 5.21
CA SER A 44 -16.05 -3.50 4.43
C SER A 44 -16.24 -3.33 2.92
N ASP A 45 -17.24 -2.55 2.48
CA ASP A 45 -17.37 -2.19 1.06
C ASP A 45 -16.18 -1.33 0.61
N GLY A 46 -15.77 -0.38 1.45
CA GLY A 46 -14.57 0.42 1.22
C GLY A 46 -13.29 -0.43 1.19
N ALA A 47 -13.18 -1.44 2.05
CA ALA A 47 -12.04 -2.36 2.07
C ALA A 47 -11.98 -3.19 0.79
N ARG A 48 -13.13 -3.72 0.33
CA ARG A 48 -13.26 -4.45 -0.93
C ARG A 48 -12.80 -3.62 -2.12
N LEU A 49 -13.20 -2.35 -2.19
CA LEU A 49 -12.85 -1.43 -3.27
C LEU A 49 -11.35 -1.06 -3.27
N ILE A 50 -10.76 -0.83 -2.09
CA ILE A 50 -9.31 -0.61 -1.99
C ILE A 50 -8.56 -1.87 -2.41
N ARG A 51 -8.99 -3.06 -1.94
CA ARG A 51 -8.37 -4.34 -2.28
C ARG A 51 -8.42 -4.65 -3.77
N SER A 52 -9.51 -4.32 -4.47
CA SER A 52 -9.61 -4.56 -5.92
C SER A 52 -8.59 -3.78 -6.76
N SER A 53 -7.82 -2.86 -6.16
CA SER A 53 -6.65 -2.25 -6.84
C SER A 53 -5.46 -3.20 -7.01
N ILE A 54 -5.52 -4.41 -6.44
CA ILE A 54 -4.51 -5.45 -6.58
C ILE A 54 -5.17 -6.72 -7.10
N THR A 55 -4.69 -7.22 -8.23
CA THR A 55 -5.05 -8.52 -8.76
C THR A 55 -4.13 -9.57 -8.16
N MET A 56 -4.68 -10.67 -7.66
CA MET A 56 -3.92 -11.80 -7.09
C MET A 56 -4.34 -13.11 -7.76
N CYS A 57 -3.37 -13.85 -8.29
CA CYS A 57 -3.57 -15.17 -8.85
C CYS A 57 -3.95 -16.17 -7.75
N PRO A 58 -5.10 -16.85 -7.84
CA PRO A 58 -5.52 -17.82 -6.83
C PRO A 58 -4.70 -19.11 -6.85
N ALA A 59 -3.95 -19.39 -7.92
CA ALA A 59 -3.18 -20.62 -8.07
C ALA A 59 -1.77 -20.52 -7.45
N CYS A 60 -1.03 -19.45 -7.79
CA CYS A 60 0.37 -19.27 -7.37
C CYS A 60 0.60 -18.07 -6.45
N SER A 61 -0.44 -17.32 -6.10
CA SER A 61 -0.36 -16.11 -5.26
C SER A 61 0.40 -14.93 -5.86
N PHE A 62 0.80 -14.97 -7.14
CA PHE A 62 1.35 -13.78 -7.81
C PHE A 62 0.35 -12.63 -7.74
N ALA A 63 0.81 -11.44 -7.35
CA ALA A 63 -0.04 -10.27 -7.25
C ALA A 63 0.66 -9.00 -7.74
N ALA A 64 -0.12 -8.13 -8.36
CA ALA A 64 0.34 -6.87 -8.93
C ALA A 64 -0.81 -5.86 -8.95
N GLY A 65 -0.50 -4.57 -9.00
CA GLY A 65 -1.50 -3.52 -9.22
C GLY A 65 -1.67 -3.18 -10.71
N GLU A 66 -0.69 -3.58 -11.51
CA GLU A 66 -0.66 -3.48 -12.97
C GLU A 66 -1.56 -4.55 -13.59
N ASP A 67 -2.10 -4.27 -14.77
CA ASP A 67 -2.82 -5.29 -15.54
C ASP A 67 -1.85 -6.42 -15.90
N PHE A 68 -2.23 -7.65 -15.57
CA PHE A 68 -1.42 -8.84 -15.88
C PHE A 68 -1.18 -9.00 -17.39
N ALA A 69 -2.07 -8.46 -18.25
CA ALA A 69 -1.89 -8.47 -19.69
C ALA A 69 -0.70 -7.59 -20.15
N ASP A 70 -0.34 -6.57 -19.37
CA ASP A 70 0.76 -5.64 -19.68
C ASP A 70 2.08 -6.05 -19.00
N LEU A 71 2.08 -7.14 -18.23
CA LEU A 71 3.25 -7.62 -17.51
C LEU A 71 4.04 -8.65 -18.32
N PHE A 72 5.26 -8.27 -18.68
CA PHE A 72 6.25 -9.17 -19.31
C PHE A 72 7.38 -9.41 -18.32
N LEU A 73 7.43 -10.62 -17.76
CA LEU A 73 8.51 -11.03 -16.85
C LEU A 73 9.59 -11.77 -17.63
N SER A 74 10.85 -11.42 -17.40
CA SER A 74 11.98 -12.24 -17.81
C SER A 74 11.96 -13.59 -17.11
N PHE A 75 12.76 -14.53 -17.61
CA PHE A 75 12.90 -15.86 -16.97
C PHE A 75 13.36 -15.73 -15.52
N ASP A 76 14.36 -14.88 -15.26
CA ASP A 76 14.93 -14.67 -13.93
C ASP A 76 13.91 -14.02 -12.98
N GLU A 77 13.21 -12.96 -13.42
CA GLU A 77 12.16 -12.33 -12.60
C GLU A 77 11.03 -13.31 -12.25
N ARG A 78 10.61 -14.13 -13.22
CA ARG A 78 9.58 -15.14 -12.99
C ARG A 78 10.06 -16.17 -11.98
N HIS A 79 11.30 -16.66 -12.11
CA HIS A 79 11.88 -17.62 -11.19
C HIS A 79 11.98 -17.06 -9.76
N ASP A 80 12.51 -15.85 -9.62
CA ASP A 80 12.66 -15.17 -8.32
C ASP A 80 11.30 -14.95 -7.63
N VAL A 81 10.29 -14.54 -8.40
CA VAL A 81 8.92 -14.40 -7.90
C VAL A 81 8.37 -15.75 -7.44
N GLU A 82 8.51 -16.81 -8.25
CA GLU A 82 8.01 -18.14 -7.90
C GLU A 82 8.63 -18.67 -6.61
N GLU A 83 9.95 -18.55 -6.43
CA GLU A 83 10.64 -19.03 -5.24
C GLU A 83 10.19 -18.25 -3.99
N ARG A 84 10.15 -16.92 -4.05
CA ARG A 84 9.70 -16.11 -2.90
C ARG A 84 8.25 -16.41 -2.50
N LEU A 85 7.36 -16.63 -3.46
CA LEU A 85 5.96 -16.96 -3.18
C LEU A 85 5.80 -18.35 -2.55
N LYS A 86 6.64 -19.33 -2.93
CA LYS A 86 6.65 -20.67 -2.33
C LYS A 86 7.16 -20.67 -0.89
N GLU A 87 8.15 -19.85 -0.61
CA GLU A 87 8.79 -19.74 0.70
C GLU A 87 7.99 -18.89 1.70
N ASP A 88 7.07 -18.04 1.22
CA ASP A 88 6.31 -17.15 2.08
C ASP A 88 5.32 -17.90 3.00
N GLY A 89 5.56 -17.80 4.31
CA GLY A 89 4.77 -18.47 5.33
C GLY A 89 3.34 -17.94 5.46
N LEU A 90 3.09 -16.64 5.25
CA LEU A 90 1.74 -16.07 5.35
C LEU A 90 0.90 -16.52 4.16
N LEU A 91 1.45 -16.51 2.94
CA LEU A 91 0.76 -17.02 1.76
C LEU A 91 0.41 -18.51 1.90
N ARG A 92 1.29 -19.30 2.52
CA ARG A 92 1.04 -20.71 2.82
C ARG A 92 -0.09 -20.88 3.84
N VAL A 93 -0.06 -20.13 4.94
CA VAL A 93 -1.06 -20.21 6.02
C VAL A 93 -2.45 -19.79 5.53
N PHE A 94 -2.54 -18.72 4.74
CA PHE A 94 -3.81 -18.15 4.31
C PHE A 94 -4.30 -18.64 2.93
N ARG A 95 -3.67 -19.66 2.35
CA ARG A 95 -4.00 -20.18 1.01
C ARG A 95 -5.48 -20.57 0.87
N SER A 96 -6.05 -21.18 1.90
CA SER A 96 -7.44 -21.70 1.87
C SER A 96 -8.49 -20.65 2.23
N ALA A 97 -8.09 -19.59 2.93
CA ALA A 97 -8.99 -18.53 3.40
C ALA A 97 -8.22 -17.20 3.40
N ALA A 98 -8.13 -16.58 2.23
CA ALA A 98 -7.34 -15.38 2.03
C ALA A 98 -7.99 -14.17 2.73
N PRO A 99 -7.33 -13.56 3.73
CA PRO A 99 -7.84 -12.33 4.33
C PRO A 99 -7.75 -11.19 3.33
N PRO A 100 -8.58 -10.14 3.46
CA PRO A 100 -8.65 -9.05 2.48
C PRO A 100 -7.32 -8.31 2.21
N TRP A 101 -6.37 -8.34 3.15
CA TRP A 101 -5.05 -7.71 3.00
C TRP A 101 -4.01 -8.60 2.31
N LEU A 102 -4.27 -9.90 2.11
CA LEU A 102 -3.27 -10.87 1.61
C LEU A 102 -2.72 -10.49 0.22
N ALA A 103 -3.58 -9.96 -0.65
CA ALA A 103 -3.19 -9.50 -1.98
C ALA A 103 -2.10 -8.42 -1.94
N PHE A 104 -2.16 -7.49 -0.99
CA PHE A 104 -1.11 -6.47 -0.82
C PHE A 104 0.21 -7.05 -0.32
N HIS A 105 0.14 -8.03 0.59
CA HIS A 105 1.34 -8.73 1.04
C HIS A 105 2.00 -9.50 -0.10
N ALA A 106 1.21 -10.24 -0.88
CA ALA A 106 1.68 -10.91 -2.09
C ALA A 106 2.29 -9.91 -3.08
N ALA A 107 1.64 -8.77 -3.30
CA ALA A 107 2.13 -7.74 -4.23
C ALA A 107 3.43 -7.11 -3.74
N GLU A 108 3.61 -6.91 -2.43
CA GLU A 108 4.90 -6.46 -1.89
C GLU A 108 5.99 -7.52 -2.10
N THR A 109 5.70 -8.81 -1.89
CA THR A 109 6.64 -9.90 -2.13
C THR A 109 7.04 -10.00 -3.61
N CYS A 110 6.05 -9.91 -4.51
CA CYS A 110 6.27 -9.89 -5.97
C CYS A 110 7.05 -8.65 -6.41
N GLY A 111 6.67 -7.47 -5.93
CA GLY A 111 7.33 -6.20 -6.23
C GLY A 111 8.80 -6.21 -5.80
N LYS A 112 9.12 -6.78 -4.63
CA LYS A 112 10.52 -6.93 -4.19
C LYS A 112 11.35 -7.85 -5.08
N ALA A 113 10.75 -8.86 -5.73
CA ALA A 113 11.47 -9.70 -6.70
C ALA A 113 11.64 -8.98 -8.05
N ARG A 114 10.66 -8.15 -8.41
CA ARG A 114 10.62 -7.38 -9.66
C ARG A 114 11.32 -6.02 -9.58
N GLY A 115 12.05 -5.75 -8.50
CA GLY A 115 12.81 -4.50 -8.34
C GLY A 115 11.95 -3.24 -8.13
N ALA A 116 10.72 -3.35 -7.61
CA ALA A 116 9.91 -2.19 -7.27
C ALA A 116 10.63 -1.27 -6.27
N THR A 117 10.42 0.04 -6.43
CA THR A 117 11.01 1.06 -5.56
C THR A 117 10.54 0.90 -4.12
N SER A 118 11.34 1.32 -3.15
CA SER A 118 10.92 1.34 -1.75
C SER A 118 9.69 2.24 -1.59
N ARG A 119 9.58 3.32 -2.37
CA ARG A 119 8.39 4.16 -2.36
C ARG A 119 7.12 3.39 -2.76
N GLU A 120 7.16 2.63 -3.84
CA GLU A 120 6.01 1.80 -4.29
C GLU A 120 5.65 0.72 -3.27
N LEU A 121 6.65 0.03 -2.71
CA LEU A 121 6.44 -0.99 -1.69
C LEU A 121 5.83 -0.41 -0.41
N GLY A 122 6.23 0.81 -0.03
CA GLY A 122 5.63 1.55 1.09
C GLY A 122 4.16 1.87 0.84
N ASP A 123 3.79 2.23 -0.38
CA ASP A 123 2.40 2.50 -0.76
C ASP A 123 1.51 1.24 -0.74
N LEU A 124 2.06 0.09 -1.13
CA LEU A 124 1.36 -1.20 -0.99
C LEU A 124 1.08 -1.52 0.48
N CYS A 125 2.08 -1.35 1.35
CA CYS A 125 1.94 -1.55 2.79
C CYS A 125 0.92 -0.58 3.41
N LEU A 126 0.97 0.70 3.04
CA LEU A 126 0.04 1.71 3.51
C LEU A 126 -1.41 1.33 3.15
N ARG A 127 -1.65 0.94 1.90
CA ARG A 127 -2.97 0.48 1.43
C ARG A 127 -3.44 -0.79 2.15
N ALA A 128 -2.54 -1.74 2.39
CA ALA A 128 -2.83 -2.92 3.19
C ALA A 128 -3.32 -2.53 4.60
N SER A 129 -2.66 -1.57 5.25
CA SER A 129 -3.08 -1.09 6.57
C SER A 129 -4.48 -0.47 6.56
N TRP A 130 -4.86 0.22 5.48
CA TRP A 130 -6.21 0.77 5.34
C TRP A 130 -7.26 -0.33 5.26
N VAL A 131 -6.97 -1.40 4.51
CA VAL A 131 -7.84 -2.57 4.42
C VAL A 131 -7.97 -3.25 5.78
N CYS A 132 -6.87 -3.48 6.48
CA CYS A 132 -6.87 -4.04 7.84
C CYS A 132 -7.74 -3.19 8.79
N ARG A 133 -7.62 -1.86 8.77
CA ARG A 133 -8.42 -0.96 9.59
C ARG A 133 -9.91 -1.13 9.34
N LYS A 134 -10.32 -1.17 8.07
CA LYS A 134 -11.73 -1.26 7.67
C LYS A 134 -12.34 -2.63 8.00
N GLU A 135 -11.51 -3.68 7.99
CA GLU A 135 -11.88 -5.06 8.36
C GLU A 135 -11.66 -5.37 9.85
N ARG A 136 -11.18 -4.40 10.66
CA ARG A 136 -10.89 -4.53 12.10
C ARG A 136 -9.77 -5.53 12.45
N GLU A 137 -8.86 -5.77 11.51
CA GLU A 137 -7.67 -6.63 11.66
C GLU A 137 -6.51 -5.87 12.30
N ARG A 138 -6.67 -5.45 13.56
CA ARG A 138 -5.74 -4.53 14.26
C ARG A 138 -4.27 -5.00 14.29
N PRO A 139 -3.93 -6.27 14.59
CA PRO A 139 -2.54 -6.70 14.62
C PRO A 139 -1.84 -6.57 13.26
N PHE A 140 -2.58 -6.84 12.17
CA PHE A 140 -2.05 -6.69 10.81
C PHE A 140 -1.97 -5.22 10.39
N GLU A 141 -2.91 -4.36 10.83
CA GLU A 141 -2.83 -2.91 10.59
C GLU A 141 -1.47 -2.36 11.03
N SER A 142 -1.08 -2.57 12.29
CA SER A 142 0.20 -2.07 12.82
C SER A 142 1.41 -2.69 12.12
N THR A 143 1.33 -3.98 11.77
CA THR A 143 2.39 -4.69 11.03
C THR A 143 2.65 -4.04 9.67
N PHE A 144 1.59 -3.72 8.92
CA PHE A 144 1.71 -3.06 7.62
C PHE A 144 2.12 -1.60 7.75
N GLN A 145 1.67 -0.87 8.77
CA GLN A 145 2.14 0.49 9.03
C GLN A 145 3.64 0.52 9.30
N LEU A 146 4.16 -0.42 10.10
CA LEU A 146 5.59 -0.52 10.38
C LEU A 146 6.40 -0.84 9.11
N ARG A 147 5.90 -1.73 8.24
CA ARG A 147 6.53 -2.02 6.93
C ARG A 147 6.51 -0.79 6.03
N ALA A 148 5.39 -0.06 5.97
CA ALA A 148 5.27 1.17 5.20
C ALA A 148 6.29 2.22 5.66
N VAL A 149 6.44 2.43 6.98
CA VAL A 149 7.46 3.34 7.55
C VAL A 149 8.85 2.95 7.10
N ARG A 150 9.23 1.66 7.19
CA ARG A 150 10.57 1.20 6.78
C ARG A 150 10.84 1.48 5.30
N HIS A 151 9.88 1.19 4.45
CA HIS A 151 9.98 1.42 3.01
C HIS A 151 10.05 2.92 2.67
N PHE A 152 9.24 3.76 3.33
CA PHE A 152 9.29 5.21 3.13
C PHE A 152 10.58 5.85 3.65
N LEU A 153 11.11 5.38 4.79
CA LEU A 153 12.42 5.82 5.27
C LEU A 153 13.51 5.47 4.26
N ARG A 154 13.48 4.24 3.73
CA ARG A 154 14.41 3.80 2.71
C ARG A 154 14.27 4.63 1.43
N SER A 155 13.05 4.94 0.98
CA SER A 155 12.87 5.80 -0.19
C SER A 155 13.40 7.21 0.03
N LEU A 156 13.25 7.78 1.24
CA LEU A 156 13.82 9.10 1.55
C LEU A 156 15.35 9.12 1.57
N GLN A 157 15.99 7.96 1.79
CA GLN A 157 17.44 7.81 1.84
C GLN A 157 18.04 7.45 0.47
N ASP A 158 17.44 6.49 -0.21
CA ASP A 158 18.00 5.83 -1.39
C ASP A 158 17.41 6.39 -2.71
N GLU A 159 16.22 7.00 -2.66
CA GLU A 159 15.55 7.54 -3.84
C GLU A 159 15.61 9.07 -3.82
N ASN A 160 15.98 9.69 -4.95
CA ASN A 160 16.06 11.14 -5.11
C ASN A 160 14.65 11.75 -5.22
N LEU A 161 13.81 11.58 -4.19
CA LEU A 161 12.46 12.12 -4.15
C LEU A 161 12.50 13.65 -4.13
N VAL A 162 11.67 14.29 -4.95
CA VAL A 162 11.61 15.75 -5.07
C VAL A 162 10.18 16.27 -5.05
N GLY A 163 10.04 17.55 -4.70
CA GLY A 163 8.76 18.25 -4.68
C GLY A 163 7.70 17.50 -3.88
N ARG A 164 6.51 17.32 -4.49
CA ARG A 164 5.36 16.71 -3.82
C ARG A 164 5.65 15.31 -3.27
N GLU A 165 6.41 14.49 -3.97
CA GLU A 165 6.68 13.12 -3.53
C GLU A 165 7.53 13.10 -2.25
N LEU A 166 8.55 13.94 -2.19
CA LEU A 166 9.35 14.14 -0.98
C LEU A 166 8.47 14.59 0.18
N SER A 167 7.64 15.62 -0.02
CA SER A 167 6.82 16.18 1.06
C SER A 167 5.76 15.20 1.58
N VAL A 168 5.06 14.52 0.66
CA VAL A 168 4.03 13.53 1.00
C VAL A 168 4.66 12.34 1.72
N THR A 169 5.80 11.85 1.26
CA THR A 169 6.47 10.69 1.86
C THR A 169 7.00 11.04 3.26
N THR A 170 7.62 12.20 3.42
CA THR A 170 8.11 12.71 4.72
C THR A 170 6.96 12.85 5.72
N TYR A 171 5.82 13.42 5.29
CA TYR A 171 4.62 13.51 6.12
C TYR A 171 4.07 12.13 6.51
N LEU A 172 3.99 11.19 5.57
CA LEU A 172 3.46 9.85 5.82
C LEU A 172 4.28 9.09 6.87
N VAL A 173 5.61 9.26 6.90
CA VAL A 173 6.46 8.70 7.96
C VAL A 173 6.02 9.22 9.34
N GLY A 174 5.74 10.52 9.46
CA GLY A 174 5.26 11.12 10.71
C GLY A 174 3.88 10.63 11.11
N GLU A 175 2.91 10.65 10.19
CA GLU A 175 1.54 10.23 10.47
C GLU A 175 1.44 8.74 10.82
N LEU A 176 2.23 7.89 10.17
CA LEU A 176 2.29 6.47 10.52
C LEU A 176 2.93 6.23 11.89
N ASN A 177 4.01 6.95 12.23
CA ASN A 177 4.58 6.89 13.57
C ASN A 177 3.57 7.33 14.64
N ARG A 178 2.80 8.39 14.38
CA ARG A 178 1.74 8.84 15.31
C ARG A 178 0.68 7.76 15.52
N ARG A 179 0.24 7.10 14.44
CA ARG A 179 -0.74 6.00 14.50
C ARG A 179 -0.22 4.77 15.24
N LEU A 180 1.07 4.50 15.13
CA LEU A 180 1.76 3.42 15.84
C LEU A 180 2.02 3.74 17.33
N GLY A 181 1.71 4.95 17.81
CA GLY A 181 1.97 5.38 19.18
C GLY A 181 3.35 6.01 19.40
N ASN A 182 4.17 6.13 18.35
CA ASN A 182 5.50 6.74 18.39
C ASN A 182 5.40 8.28 18.32
N HIS A 183 4.68 8.90 19.26
CA HIS A 183 4.30 10.31 19.17
C HIS A 183 5.50 11.27 19.10
N ARG A 184 6.56 11.02 19.87
CA ARG A 184 7.80 11.83 19.81
C ARG A 184 8.47 11.79 18.44
N GLU A 185 8.54 10.59 17.86
CA GLU A 185 9.10 10.41 16.51
C GLU A 185 8.24 11.12 15.46
N ALA A 186 6.91 11.02 15.60
CA ALA A 186 5.99 11.72 14.71
C ALA A 186 6.21 13.24 14.70
N LEU A 187 6.44 13.86 15.87
CA LEU A 187 6.70 15.30 15.98
C LEU A 187 7.95 15.72 15.20
N ASN A 188 9.04 14.94 15.29
CA ASN A 188 10.26 15.19 14.52
C ASN A 188 9.99 15.14 13.01
N TRP A 189 9.22 14.14 12.55
CA TRP A 189 8.87 14.00 11.14
C TRP A 189 7.93 15.09 10.63
N TYR A 190 7.04 15.63 11.45
CA TYR A 190 6.23 16.78 11.06
C TYR A 190 7.06 18.05 10.85
N VAL A 191 8.10 18.28 11.66
CA VAL A 191 9.05 19.36 11.44
C VAL A 191 9.80 19.15 10.11
N ASN A 192 10.27 17.94 9.85
CA ASN A 192 10.93 17.60 8.58
C ASN A 192 9.99 17.80 7.39
N ALA A 193 8.74 17.35 7.47
CA ALA A 193 7.75 17.50 6.43
C ALA A 193 7.46 18.99 6.14
N GLY A 194 7.34 19.83 7.17
CA GLY A 194 7.14 21.26 7.00
C GLY A 194 8.26 21.96 6.24
N ARG A 195 9.52 21.52 6.37
CA ARG A 195 10.65 22.07 5.58
C ARG A 195 10.56 21.73 4.11
N THR A 196 9.98 20.56 3.79
CA THR A 196 9.84 20.09 2.40
C THR A 196 8.68 20.72 1.64
N THR A 197 7.80 21.44 2.33
CA THR A 197 6.63 22.10 1.73
C THR A 197 6.84 23.59 1.48
N GLU A 198 7.91 24.18 2.03
CA GLU A 198 8.18 25.61 1.96
C GLU A 198 8.19 26.14 0.52
N GLY A 199 7.31 27.12 0.27
CA GLY A 199 7.29 27.88 -0.98
C GLY A 199 6.54 27.25 -2.15
N ASP A 200 5.89 26.08 -2.00
CA ASP A 200 5.05 25.50 -3.06
C ASP A 200 3.54 25.60 -2.74
N PRO A 201 2.81 26.54 -3.38
CA PRO A 201 1.36 26.72 -3.17
C PRO A 201 0.53 25.47 -3.46
N ARG A 202 1.03 24.53 -4.28
CA ARG A 202 0.30 23.31 -4.67
C ARG A 202 0.20 22.30 -3.52
N ILE A 203 1.04 22.44 -2.49
CA ILE A 203 1.08 21.58 -1.31
C ILE A 203 0.71 22.30 -0.01
N ALA A 204 0.19 23.52 -0.08
CA ALA A 204 -0.31 24.26 1.09
C ALA A 204 -1.41 23.53 1.89
N TRP A 205 -2.12 22.59 1.25
CA TRP A 205 -3.08 21.71 1.94
C TRP A 205 -2.37 20.74 2.91
N LEU A 206 -1.13 20.36 2.61
CA LEU A 206 -0.32 19.47 3.42
C LEU A 206 0.20 20.21 4.65
N ASP A 207 0.57 21.49 4.55
CA ASP A 207 0.97 22.33 5.70
C ASP A 207 -0.12 22.38 6.77
N ARG A 208 -1.36 22.67 6.35
CA ARG A 208 -2.52 22.69 7.26
C ARG A 208 -2.73 21.33 7.94
N LEU A 209 -2.44 20.25 7.22
CA LEU A 209 -2.58 18.90 7.74
C LEU A 209 -1.44 18.55 8.70
N ILE A 210 -0.20 18.93 8.39
CA ILE A 210 0.99 18.81 9.26
C ILE A 210 0.70 19.52 10.58
N ASP A 211 0.30 20.79 10.56
CA ASP A 211 -0.01 21.56 11.77
C ASP A 211 -1.09 20.91 12.61
N LYS A 212 -2.15 20.41 11.97
CA LYS A 212 -3.24 19.71 12.65
C LYS A 212 -2.76 18.42 13.30
N GLN A 213 -2.00 17.59 12.59
CA GLN A 213 -1.53 16.32 13.14
C GLN A 213 -0.40 16.49 14.17
N ARG A 214 0.40 17.56 14.07
CA ARG A 214 1.41 17.90 15.08
C ARG A 214 0.76 18.22 16.42
N LYS A 215 -0.28 19.08 16.45
CA LYS A 215 -1.04 19.38 17.68
C LYS A 215 -1.63 18.13 18.32
N LEU A 216 -2.22 17.24 17.51
CA LEU A 216 -2.73 15.95 18.00
C LEU A 216 -1.62 15.07 18.56
N ALA A 217 -0.44 15.03 17.94
CA ALA A 217 0.70 14.28 18.45
C ALA A 217 1.26 14.86 19.76
N GLU A 218 1.25 16.19 19.93
CA GLU A 218 1.63 16.86 21.18
C GLU A 218 0.69 16.47 22.33
N GLU A 219 -0.63 16.50 22.09
CA GLU A 219 -1.65 16.06 23.06
C GLU A 219 -1.51 14.58 23.42
N GLN A 220 -1.15 13.73 22.44
CA GLN A 220 -0.96 12.28 22.65
C GLN A 220 0.38 11.92 23.31
N ALA A 221 1.36 12.84 23.32
CA ALA A 221 2.66 12.64 23.94
C ALA A 221 2.74 13.15 25.39
N ALA A 222 1.75 13.96 25.81
CA ALA A 222 1.60 14.50 27.16
C ALA A 222 1.04 13.46 28.13
#